data_AF-A0A1L7TRG9-F1
#
_entry.id   AF-A0A1L7TRG9-F1
#
_cell.length_a   1.000
_cell.length_b   1.000
_cell.length_c   1.000
_cell.angle_alpha   90.00
_cell.angle_beta   90.00
_cell.angle_gamma   90.00
#
_symmetry.space_group_name_H-M   'P 1'
#
loop_
_entity.id
_entity.type
_entity.pdbx_description
1 polymer ?
#
loop_
_entity_poly.entity_id
_entity_poly.type
_entity_poly.pdbx_seq_one_letter_code
_entity_poly.pdbx_strand_id
1 'polypeptide(L)'
;MVSEPPDPSRYIVWFIDSRRSFISDYLEYVGNDATAKWDDCVKKAFEQLMKALKAKGLTQVSHNWLEYEADRVAWQMLFNELPVEAVGWPFTMPSKFDAPEKIAEGISPTYQKWRLDRGLRIYNASYHILHEKPGVPSLDQRKEVWGKDNNYPREAVAPITGPFQIALPLWIDVYDLVLGENNHLLNMINNEIVPPHLAVSWIDDDEACFTLVVGFSPTTCVNPGRTGVDSSIRYLWQSVVDWTIETYYGATMSLATFLRVRKAMPVADDMPYHNQRLTARAREAYAEVQDEPIYFMRGAHENRNFMAKCRDDVLEIIEKPLPEAKAELSRWVVNGGPESESDERVRAAREIWVSSTTDERTIQEALIWAWGPHHMAI
;
A
#
# COMPACT_ATOMS: atom_id res chain seq x y z
N MET A 1 -39.64 34.84 7.22
CA MET A 1 -40.09 33.67 6.44
C MET A 1 -39.30 32.50 6.96
N VAL A 2 -39.95 31.47 7.50
CA VAL A 2 -39.27 30.24 7.91
C VAL A 2 -38.91 29.51 6.61
N SER A 3 -37.61 29.28 6.37
CA SER A 3 -37.15 28.48 5.23
C SER A 3 -37.73 27.06 5.33
N GLU A 4 -37.99 26.42 4.20
CA GLU A 4 -38.32 24.99 4.19
C GLU A 4 -37.05 24.17 4.52
N PRO A 5 -37.19 23.01 5.21
CA PRO A 5 -36.04 22.14 5.46
C PRO A 5 -35.44 21.64 4.13
N PRO A 6 -34.11 21.45 4.06
CA PRO A 6 -33.46 20.88 2.87
C PRO A 6 -34.07 19.54 2.45
N ASP A 7 -34.26 19.37 1.15
CA ASP A 7 -34.82 18.14 0.57
C ASP A 7 -33.71 17.08 0.35
N PRO A 8 -33.69 15.97 1.11
CA PRO A 8 -32.64 14.97 1.04
C PRO A 8 -32.58 14.24 -0.32
N SER A 9 -33.65 14.25 -1.11
CA SER A 9 -33.68 13.59 -2.43
C SER A 9 -32.78 14.26 -3.47
N ARG A 10 -32.32 15.49 -3.18
CA ARG A 10 -31.39 16.26 -4.03
C ARG A 10 -29.92 15.89 -3.82
N TYR A 11 -29.63 15.04 -2.83
CA TYR A 11 -28.27 14.68 -2.44
C TYR A 11 -28.01 13.20 -2.69
N ILE A 12 -26.80 12.90 -3.15
CA ILE A 12 -26.40 11.54 -3.50
C ILE A 12 -25.79 10.88 -2.26
N VAL A 13 -26.57 10.01 -1.61
CA VAL A 13 -26.23 9.39 -0.31
C VAL A 13 -24.84 8.74 -0.24
N TRP A 14 -24.41 8.06 -1.31
CA TRP A 14 -23.14 7.33 -1.31
C TRP A 14 -21.92 8.22 -1.58
N PHE A 15 -22.11 9.48 -2.00
CA PHE A 15 -21.04 10.47 -2.06
C PHE A 15 -20.93 11.18 -0.71
N ILE A 16 -19.78 11.04 -0.07
CA ILE A 16 -19.50 11.63 1.26
C ILE A 16 -19.75 13.14 1.22
N ASP A 17 -19.22 13.84 0.22
CA ASP A 17 -19.35 15.29 0.11
C ASP A 17 -20.80 15.71 -0.08
N SER A 18 -21.55 15.01 -0.95
CA SER A 18 -22.97 15.31 -1.17
C SER A 18 -23.80 15.09 0.10
N ARG A 19 -23.55 14.01 0.84
CA ARG A 19 -24.20 13.75 2.12
C ARG A 19 -23.85 14.81 3.17
N ARG A 20 -22.59 15.23 3.25
CA ARG A 20 -22.13 16.26 4.19
C ARG A 20 -22.64 17.65 3.83
N SER A 21 -22.87 17.96 2.55
CA SER A 21 -23.57 19.17 2.13
C SER A 21 -24.99 19.21 2.66
N PHE A 22 -25.76 18.12 2.53
CA PHE A 22 -27.10 18.05 3.13
C PHE A 22 -27.07 18.29 4.63
N ILE A 23 -26.12 17.64 5.33
CA ILE A 23 -26.00 17.80 6.78
C ILE A 23 -25.72 19.27 7.11
N SER A 24 -24.76 19.91 6.44
CA SER A 24 -24.45 21.33 6.63
C SER A 24 -25.68 22.21 6.43
N ASP A 25 -26.38 22.05 5.31
CA ASP A 25 -27.57 22.83 4.97
C ASP A 25 -28.68 22.64 6.03
N TYR A 26 -28.82 21.42 6.55
CA TYR A 26 -29.82 21.11 7.58
C TYR A 26 -29.44 21.70 8.95
N LEU A 27 -28.16 21.65 9.32
CA LEU A 27 -27.67 22.26 10.56
C LEU A 27 -27.87 23.78 10.55
N GLU A 28 -27.61 24.43 9.41
CA GLU A 28 -27.89 25.86 9.23
C GLU A 28 -29.38 26.18 9.35
N TYR A 29 -30.24 25.32 8.81
CA TYR A 29 -31.70 25.44 8.96
C TYR A 29 -32.15 25.33 10.43
N VAL A 30 -31.60 24.38 11.19
CA VAL A 30 -31.90 24.19 12.62
C VAL A 30 -31.35 25.34 13.47
N GLY A 31 -30.20 25.90 13.07
CA GLY A 31 -29.58 27.08 13.67
C GLY A 31 -28.26 26.79 14.39
N ASN A 32 -27.55 27.88 14.75
CA ASN A 32 -26.12 27.88 15.12
C ASN A 32 -25.70 26.92 16.25
N ASP A 33 -26.58 26.55 17.18
CA ASP A 33 -26.25 25.59 18.25
C ASP A 33 -26.01 24.18 17.70
N ALA A 34 -26.68 23.81 16.59
CA ALA A 34 -26.50 22.53 15.93
C ALA A 34 -25.14 22.46 15.21
N THR A 35 -24.80 23.51 14.45
CA THR A 35 -23.51 23.62 13.75
C THR A 35 -22.33 23.57 14.73
N ALA A 36 -22.43 24.25 15.87
CA ALA A 36 -21.36 24.30 16.86
C ALA A 36 -21.07 22.94 17.53
N LYS A 37 -22.07 22.05 17.61
CA LYS A 37 -21.96 20.74 18.27
C LYS A 37 -21.63 19.60 17.32
N TRP A 38 -21.87 19.78 16.02
CA TRP A 38 -21.72 18.73 15.01
C TRP A 38 -20.34 18.07 15.01
N ASP A 39 -19.27 18.86 15.02
CA ASP A 39 -17.90 18.32 14.95
C ASP A 39 -17.56 17.42 16.16
N ASP A 40 -18.07 17.75 17.35
CA ASP A 40 -17.89 16.92 18.54
C ASP A 40 -18.71 15.62 18.45
N CYS A 41 -19.93 15.68 17.92
CA CYS A 41 -20.75 14.50 17.65
C CYS A 41 -20.07 13.57 16.62
N VAL A 42 -19.52 14.12 15.53
CA VAL A 42 -18.79 13.35 14.51
C VAL A 42 -17.57 12.67 15.13
N LYS A 43 -16.77 13.40 15.91
CA LYS A 43 -15.59 12.85 16.59
C LYS A 43 -15.95 11.71 17.54
N LYS A 44 -17.02 11.88 18.33
CA LYS A 44 -17.54 10.83 19.24
C LYS A 44 -18.06 9.62 18.47
N ALA A 45 -18.78 9.84 17.37
CA ALA A 45 -19.32 8.79 16.53
C ALA A 45 -18.21 7.91 15.95
N PHE A 46 -17.17 8.52 15.37
CA PHE A 46 -16.00 7.78 14.90
C PHE A 46 -15.34 6.97 16.01
N GLU A 47 -15.05 7.57 17.16
CA GLU A 47 -14.38 6.87 18.26
C GLU A 47 -15.20 5.66 18.76
N GLN A 48 -16.53 5.78 18.83
CA GLN A 48 -17.41 4.67 19.22
C GLN A 48 -17.43 3.56 18.18
N LEU A 49 -17.60 3.90 16.90
CA LEU A 49 -17.62 2.93 15.81
C LEU A 49 -16.31 2.17 15.70
N MET A 50 -15.18 2.88 15.73
CA MET A 50 -13.85 2.28 15.62
C MET A 50 -13.54 1.33 16.79
N LYS A 51 -13.98 1.67 18.01
CA LYS A 51 -13.92 0.74 19.16
C LYS A 51 -14.77 -0.51 18.95
N ALA A 52 -15.98 -0.36 18.42
CA ALA A 52 -16.87 -1.49 18.13
C ALA A 52 -16.30 -2.40 17.03
N LEU A 53 -15.72 -1.82 15.98
CA LEU A 53 -15.03 -2.56 14.91
C LEU A 53 -13.83 -3.35 15.45
N LYS A 54 -13.01 -2.72 16.31
CA LYS A 54 -11.92 -3.41 17.00
C LYS A 54 -12.42 -4.59 17.83
N ALA A 55 -13.49 -4.41 18.60
CA ALA A 55 -14.06 -5.46 19.44
C ALA A 55 -14.60 -6.64 18.60
N LYS A 56 -15.04 -6.39 17.36
CA LYS A 56 -15.42 -7.41 16.39
C LYS A 56 -14.22 -8.08 15.68
N GLY A 57 -12.99 -7.65 15.97
CA GLY A 57 -11.78 -8.19 15.34
C GLY A 57 -11.51 -7.69 13.92
N LEU A 58 -12.27 -6.71 13.42
CA LEU A 58 -12.09 -6.18 12.06
C LEU A 58 -10.83 -5.32 12.00
N THR A 59 -9.87 -5.68 11.15
CA THR A 59 -8.64 -4.92 10.93
C THR A 59 -8.75 -3.93 9.78
N GLN A 60 -9.62 -4.21 8.81
CA GLN A 60 -9.93 -3.37 7.66
C GLN A 60 -11.43 -3.14 7.59
N VAL A 61 -11.82 -1.95 7.13
CA VAL A 61 -13.23 -1.58 6.92
C VAL A 61 -13.36 -0.71 5.69
N SER A 62 -14.51 -0.77 5.04
CA SER A 62 -14.87 0.05 3.90
C SER A 62 -14.84 1.53 4.26
N HIS A 63 -14.20 2.34 3.42
CA HIS A 63 -14.14 3.79 3.58
C HIS A 63 -15.55 4.39 3.59
N ASN A 64 -16.33 4.10 2.56
CA ASN A 64 -17.68 4.65 2.39
C ASN A 64 -18.64 4.21 3.49
N TRP A 65 -18.56 2.94 3.92
CA TRP A 65 -19.37 2.45 5.03
C TRP A 65 -19.06 3.20 6.33
N LEU A 66 -17.76 3.35 6.66
CA LEU A 66 -17.37 4.00 7.92
C LEU A 66 -17.81 5.46 7.96
N GLU A 67 -17.59 6.20 6.88
CA GLU A 67 -17.94 7.62 6.81
C GLU A 67 -19.47 7.80 6.88
N TYR A 68 -20.25 6.94 6.20
CA TYR A 68 -21.72 6.98 6.29
C TYR A 68 -22.22 6.66 7.69
N GLU A 69 -21.70 5.59 8.29
CA GLU A 69 -22.16 5.15 9.60
C GLU A 69 -21.77 6.15 10.69
N ALA A 70 -20.59 6.78 10.57
CA ALA A 70 -20.17 7.87 11.44
C ALA A 70 -21.11 9.08 11.33
N ASP A 71 -21.45 9.52 10.12
CA ASP A 71 -22.39 10.63 9.92
C ASP A 71 -23.79 10.27 10.47
N ARG A 72 -24.27 9.04 10.27
CA ARG A 72 -25.56 8.55 10.79
C ARG A 72 -25.59 8.54 12.32
N VAL A 73 -24.53 8.03 12.95
CA VAL A 73 -24.41 7.97 14.41
C VAL A 73 -24.26 9.38 14.99
N ALA A 74 -23.49 10.26 14.36
CA ALA A 74 -23.35 11.66 14.76
C ALA A 74 -24.68 12.41 14.70
N TRP A 75 -25.48 12.18 13.65
CA TRP A 75 -26.84 12.72 13.53
C TRP A 75 -27.72 12.30 14.71
N GLN A 76 -27.73 11.01 15.04
CA GLN A 76 -28.50 10.50 16.18
C GLN A 76 -28.02 11.10 17.50
N MET A 77 -26.71 11.25 17.69
CA MET A 77 -26.14 11.89 18.89
C MET A 77 -26.60 13.33 19.02
N LEU A 78 -26.43 14.13 17.96
CA LEU A 78 -26.75 15.56 17.98
C LEU A 78 -28.23 15.80 18.34
N PHE A 79 -29.15 15.09 17.67
CA PHE A 79 -30.58 15.32 17.87
C PHE A 79 -31.16 14.66 19.11
N ASN A 80 -30.42 13.79 19.79
CA ASN A 80 -30.73 13.38 21.16
C ASN A 80 -30.34 14.46 22.19
N GLU A 81 -29.38 15.34 21.87
CA GLU A 81 -28.93 16.42 22.75
C GLU A 81 -29.69 17.74 22.54
N LEU A 82 -30.23 17.97 21.34
CA LEU A 82 -30.97 19.19 21.02
C LEU A 82 -32.45 19.07 21.43
N PRO A 83 -33.06 20.14 21.97
CA PRO A 83 -34.48 20.18 22.31
C PRO A 83 -35.37 20.43 21.08
N VAL A 84 -35.01 19.86 19.93
CA VAL A 84 -35.68 20.05 18.63
C VAL A 84 -36.05 18.67 18.08
N GLU A 85 -37.30 18.52 17.64
CA GLU A 85 -37.76 17.29 16.99
C GLU A 85 -37.12 17.19 15.60
N ALA A 86 -36.21 16.23 15.45
CA ALA A 86 -35.43 16.06 14.23
C ALA A 86 -36.17 15.23 13.19
N VAL A 87 -35.87 15.52 11.92
CA VAL A 87 -36.15 14.54 10.86
C VAL A 87 -35.25 13.32 11.10
N GLY A 88 -35.84 12.13 11.05
CA GLY A 88 -35.08 10.88 11.12
C GLY A 88 -34.01 10.84 10.02
N TRP A 89 -32.93 10.07 10.24
CA TRP A 89 -31.86 9.96 9.25
C TRP A 89 -32.43 9.64 7.85
N PRO A 90 -32.30 10.55 6.87
CA PRO A 90 -33.13 10.50 5.66
C PRO A 90 -32.57 9.60 4.57
N PHE A 91 -31.42 8.97 4.83
CA PHE A 91 -30.64 8.29 3.83
C PHE A 91 -30.61 6.78 4.06
N THR A 92 -30.73 6.01 2.99
CA THR A 92 -30.53 4.54 3.01
C THR A 92 -29.25 4.20 2.26
N MET A 93 -28.34 3.46 2.92
CA MET A 93 -27.11 3.02 2.29
C MET A 93 -27.40 1.97 1.20
N PRO A 94 -26.83 2.10 -0.01
CA PRO A 94 -26.92 1.05 -1.03
C PRO A 94 -26.37 -0.28 -0.53
N SER A 95 -27.00 -1.39 -0.93
CA SER A 95 -26.61 -2.75 -0.53
C SER A 95 -25.17 -3.12 -0.90
N LYS A 96 -24.57 -2.44 -1.88
CA LYS A 96 -23.15 -2.62 -2.21
C LYS A 96 -22.17 -2.11 -1.13
N PHE A 97 -22.65 -1.33 -0.17
CA PHE A 97 -21.81 -0.71 0.88
C PHE A 97 -22.31 -0.94 2.29
N ASP A 98 -23.40 -1.68 2.49
CA ASP A 98 -24.13 -1.79 3.76
C ASP A 98 -23.41 -2.57 4.87
N ALA A 99 -22.17 -3.02 4.63
CA ALA A 99 -21.39 -3.80 5.58
C ALA A 99 -19.94 -3.29 5.67
N PRO A 100 -19.32 -3.32 6.86
CA PRO A 100 -17.96 -2.83 7.05
C PRO A 100 -16.93 -3.59 6.22
N GLU A 101 -17.16 -4.85 5.90
CA GLU A 101 -16.28 -5.69 5.08
C GLU A 101 -16.43 -5.46 3.56
N LYS A 102 -17.42 -4.70 3.09
CA LYS A 102 -17.64 -4.40 1.66
C LYS A 102 -16.72 -3.28 1.16
N ILE A 103 -15.42 -3.59 1.06
CA ILE A 103 -14.33 -2.69 0.68
C ILE A 103 -14.20 -2.41 -0.83
N ALA A 104 -15.24 -2.67 -1.63
CA ALA A 104 -15.19 -2.58 -3.09
C ALA A 104 -14.73 -1.21 -3.63
N GLU A 105 -14.93 -0.15 -2.85
CA GLU A 105 -14.49 1.22 -3.19
C GLU A 105 -13.38 1.73 -2.26
N GLY A 106 -12.70 0.83 -1.55
CA GLY A 106 -11.50 1.13 -0.77
C GLY A 106 -11.60 0.89 0.73
N ILE A 107 -10.43 0.69 1.35
CA ILE A 107 -10.28 0.55 2.81
C ILE A 107 -10.19 1.95 3.41
N SER A 108 -10.85 2.17 4.56
CA SER A 108 -10.87 3.44 5.27
C SER A 108 -9.49 3.86 5.79
N PRO A 109 -8.89 4.94 5.26
CA PRO A 109 -7.64 5.50 5.80
C PRO A 109 -7.86 6.01 7.23
N THR A 110 -9.05 6.51 7.54
CA THR A 110 -9.46 7.00 8.86
C THR A 110 -9.38 5.88 9.92
N TYR A 111 -9.90 4.68 9.62
CA TYR A 111 -9.81 3.55 10.54
C TYR A 111 -8.39 3.00 10.64
N GLN A 112 -7.66 2.93 9.52
CA GLN A 112 -6.27 2.51 9.53
C GLN A 112 -5.43 3.43 10.44
N LYS A 113 -5.56 4.76 10.30
CA LYS A 113 -4.95 5.74 11.20
C LYS A 113 -5.27 5.45 12.66
N TRP A 114 -6.56 5.35 12.97
CA TRP A 114 -7.01 5.18 14.35
C TRP A 114 -6.41 3.93 15.01
N ARG A 115 -6.22 2.86 14.22
CA ARG A 115 -5.55 1.63 14.65
C ARG A 115 -4.05 1.87 14.89
N LEU A 116 -3.36 2.49 13.94
CA LEU A 116 -1.93 2.78 14.02
C LEU A 116 -1.59 3.69 15.21
N ASP A 117 -2.36 4.76 15.43
CA ASP A 117 -2.23 5.68 16.58
C ASP A 117 -2.35 4.96 17.94
N ARG A 118 -2.84 3.71 17.94
CA ARG A 118 -3.04 2.85 19.12
C ARG A 118 -2.16 1.59 19.09
N GLY A 119 -1.15 1.55 18.22
CA GLY A 119 -0.26 0.40 18.05
C GLY A 119 -0.96 -0.85 17.51
N LEU A 120 -2.13 -0.71 16.89
CA LEU A 120 -2.90 -1.83 16.36
C LEU A 120 -2.53 -2.06 14.90
N ARG A 121 -2.30 -3.33 14.54
CA ARG A 121 -2.06 -3.74 13.15
C ARG A 121 -3.29 -3.43 12.29
N ILE A 122 -3.09 -2.86 11.11
CA ILE A 122 -4.16 -2.62 10.11
C ILE A 122 -4.47 -3.86 9.27
N TYR A 123 -3.69 -4.93 9.46
CA TYR A 123 -3.89 -6.22 8.82
C TYR A 123 -3.53 -7.33 9.80
N ASN A 124 -4.32 -8.41 9.86
CA ASN A 124 -4.03 -9.57 10.68
C ASN A 124 -3.48 -10.70 9.79
N ALA A 125 -2.17 -10.69 9.55
CA ALA A 125 -1.49 -11.74 8.80
C ALA A 125 -1.75 -13.13 9.41
N SER A 126 -1.94 -13.21 10.72
CA SER A 126 -2.22 -14.45 11.46
C SER A 126 -3.56 -15.09 11.10
N TYR A 127 -4.51 -14.38 10.48
CA TYR A 127 -5.81 -14.94 10.07
C TYR A 127 -5.77 -15.65 8.71
N HIS A 128 -4.80 -15.31 7.85
CA HIS A 128 -4.63 -15.89 6.52
C HIS A 128 -3.39 -16.77 6.39
N ILE A 129 -2.45 -16.68 7.33
CA ILE A 129 -1.30 -17.58 7.44
C ILE A 129 -1.76 -18.86 8.15
N LEU A 130 -2.43 -19.75 7.42
CA LEU A 130 -2.68 -21.15 7.85
C LEU A 130 -1.41 -22.02 7.83
N HIS A 131 -0.24 -21.43 7.52
CA HIS A 131 1.00 -22.14 7.30
C HIS A 131 2.14 -21.66 8.21
N GLU A 132 3.06 -22.58 8.49
CA GLU A 132 4.25 -22.39 9.32
C GLU A 132 5.03 -21.12 8.91
N LYS A 133 5.32 -20.23 9.88
CA LYS A 133 6.17 -19.04 9.66
C LYS A 133 7.48 -19.51 9.02
N PRO A 134 7.93 -18.90 7.89
CA PRO A 134 9.13 -19.36 7.22
C PRO A 134 10.32 -19.27 8.16
N GLY A 135 11.20 -20.26 8.11
CA GLY A 135 12.45 -20.24 8.86
C GLY A 135 13.24 -18.96 8.56
N VAL A 136 13.63 -18.23 9.61
CA VAL A 136 14.38 -16.98 9.44
C VAL A 136 15.84 -17.32 9.11
N PRO A 137 16.43 -16.71 8.05
CA PRO A 137 17.83 -16.92 7.72
C PRO A 137 18.78 -16.61 8.88
N SER A 138 19.82 -17.46 9.03
CA SER A 138 20.78 -17.39 10.13
C SER A 138 21.36 -15.99 10.32
N LEU A 139 21.24 -15.46 11.54
CA LEU A 139 21.80 -14.16 11.89
C LEU A 139 23.33 -14.18 11.86
N ASP A 140 23.96 -15.29 12.24
CA ASP A 140 25.43 -15.38 12.30
C ASP A 140 26.03 -15.34 10.90
N GLN A 141 25.44 -16.06 9.93
CA GLN A 141 25.88 -16.02 8.54
C GLN A 141 25.69 -14.61 7.93
N ARG A 142 24.58 -13.94 8.25
CA ARG A 142 24.32 -12.57 7.82
C ARG A 142 25.34 -11.58 8.41
N LYS A 143 25.64 -11.70 9.71
CA LYS A 143 26.66 -10.89 10.40
C LYS A 143 28.04 -11.04 9.78
N GLU A 144 28.40 -12.24 9.34
CA GLU A 144 29.69 -12.51 8.73
C GLU A 144 29.91 -11.67 7.45
N VAL A 145 28.89 -11.58 6.59
CA VAL A 145 28.97 -10.77 5.36
C VAL A 145 28.82 -9.28 5.67
N TRP A 146 27.90 -8.92 6.56
CA TRP A 146 27.63 -7.54 6.96
C TRP A 146 28.86 -6.87 7.57
N GLY A 147 29.57 -7.57 8.48
CA GLY A 147 30.75 -7.05 9.16
C GLY A 147 31.97 -6.83 8.25
N LYS A 148 31.97 -7.38 7.03
CA LYS A 148 33.06 -7.19 6.05
C LYS A 148 32.96 -5.87 5.29
N ASP A 149 31.82 -5.16 5.36
CA ASP A 149 31.62 -3.88 4.67
C ASP A 149 31.37 -2.75 5.69
N ASN A 150 32.32 -1.82 5.77
CA ASN A 150 32.25 -0.67 6.68
C ASN A 150 31.18 0.36 6.29
N ASN A 151 30.57 0.24 5.11
CA ASN A 151 29.49 1.13 4.66
C ASN A 151 28.13 0.76 5.24
N TYR A 152 27.99 -0.43 5.83
CA TYR A 152 26.77 -0.80 6.52
C TYR A 152 26.67 -0.17 7.92
N PRO A 153 25.46 0.17 8.36
CA PRO A 153 25.27 0.73 9.69
C PRO A 153 25.61 -0.32 10.77
N ARG A 154 26.26 0.15 11.83
CA ARG A 154 26.59 -0.65 13.02
C ARG A 154 25.43 -0.71 14.02
N GLU A 155 24.60 0.32 14.01
CA GLU A 155 23.44 0.45 14.89
C GLU A 155 22.20 -0.12 14.20
N ALA A 156 21.47 -0.94 14.95
CA ALA A 156 20.17 -1.48 14.56
C ALA A 156 19.09 -0.42 14.85
N VAL A 157 18.80 0.42 13.86
CA VAL A 157 17.82 1.50 13.96
C VAL A 157 16.97 1.49 12.69
N ALA A 158 15.65 1.56 12.87
CA ALA A 158 14.71 1.60 11.76
C ALA A 158 15.11 2.68 10.72
N PRO A 159 15.02 2.37 9.42
CA PRO A 159 14.42 1.16 8.88
C PRO A 159 15.36 -0.05 8.87
N ILE A 160 16.68 0.11 9.03
CA ILE A 160 17.62 -1.02 9.01
C ILE A 160 17.81 -1.56 10.44
N THR A 161 16.95 -2.51 10.80
CA THR A 161 16.87 -3.07 12.17
C THR A 161 17.92 -4.13 12.48
N GLY A 162 18.80 -4.45 11.53
CA GLY A 162 19.90 -5.38 11.71
C GLY A 162 20.55 -5.80 10.39
N PRO A 163 21.51 -6.74 10.44
CA PRO A 163 22.20 -7.25 9.25
C PRO A 163 21.24 -7.82 8.23
N PHE A 164 21.08 -7.15 7.09
CA PHE A 164 20.14 -7.52 6.03
C PHE A 164 18.67 -7.61 6.52
N GLN A 165 18.28 -6.68 7.39
CA GLN A 165 16.92 -6.55 7.92
C GLN A 165 16.39 -5.15 7.66
N ILE A 166 15.18 -5.04 7.10
CA ILE A 166 14.52 -3.76 6.86
C ILE A 166 13.07 -3.77 7.37
N ALA A 167 12.69 -2.72 8.10
CA ALA A 167 11.36 -2.54 8.66
C ALA A 167 10.40 -1.92 7.65
N LEU A 168 9.19 -2.46 7.58
CA LEU A 168 8.04 -1.92 6.85
C LEU A 168 7.06 -1.36 7.88
N PRO A 169 6.65 -0.07 7.78
CA PRO A 169 5.54 0.46 8.55
C PRO A 169 4.30 -0.43 8.44
N LEU A 170 3.55 -0.55 9.53
CA LEU A 170 2.35 -1.40 9.58
C LEU A 170 1.30 -1.06 8.52
N TRP A 171 1.33 0.17 7.99
CA TRP A 171 0.38 0.61 6.97
C TRP A 171 0.64 0.02 5.58
N ILE A 172 1.83 -0.52 5.35
CA ILE A 172 2.17 -1.20 4.10
C ILE A 172 1.42 -2.52 4.02
N ASP A 173 0.89 -2.81 2.83
CA ASP A 173 0.12 -4.02 2.58
C ASP A 173 1.04 -5.18 2.26
N VAL A 174 1.66 -5.71 3.31
CA VAL A 174 2.60 -6.82 3.22
C VAL A 174 1.96 -8.07 2.62
N TYR A 175 0.65 -8.25 2.76
CA TYR A 175 -0.03 -9.39 2.16
C TYR A 175 0.01 -9.30 0.64
N ASP A 176 -0.53 -8.25 0.04
CA ASP A 176 -0.56 -8.14 -1.43
C ASP A 176 0.83 -7.90 -2.02
N LEU A 177 1.72 -7.27 -1.26
CA LEU A 177 3.01 -6.84 -1.79
C LEU A 177 4.17 -7.82 -1.53
N VAL A 178 4.06 -8.73 -0.55
CA VAL A 178 5.15 -9.66 -0.20
C VAL A 178 4.70 -11.11 -0.10
N LEU A 179 3.59 -11.38 0.60
CA LEU A 179 3.22 -12.74 0.96
C LEU A 179 2.38 -13.41 -0.13
N GLY A 180 1.33 -12.73 -0.56
CA GLY A 180 0.26 -13.25 -1.40
C GLY A 180 -0.58 -14.31 -0.71
N GLU A 181 -1.69 -14.69 -1.35
CA GLU A 181 -2.53 -15.81 -0.93
C GLU A 181 -1.70 -17.08 -0.71
N ASN A 182 -1.85 -17.70 0.47
CA ASN A 182 -1.11 -18.90 0.88
C ASN A 182 0.42 -18.79 0.74
N ASN A 183 0.98 -17.59 0.98
CA ASN A 183 2.41 -17.29 0.81
C ASN A 183 2.93 -17.50 -0.63
N HIS A 184 2.06 -17.49 -1.66
CA HIS A 184 2.49 -17.81 -3.02
C HIS A 184 3.57 -16.87 -3.55
N LEU A 185 3.51 -15.56 -3.24
CA LEU A 185 4.53 -14.60 -3.68
C LEU A 185 5.87 -14.86 -2.98
N LEU A 186 5.85 -15.14 -1.67
CA LEU A 186 7.07 -15.44 -0.93
C LEU A 186 7.70 -16.77 -1.39
N ASN A 187 6.87 -17.80 -1.64
CA ASN A 187 7.32 -19.07 -2.19
C ASN A 187 7.94 -18.89 -3.58
N MET A 188 7.31 -18.09 -4.42
CA MET A 188 7.79 -17.74 -5.75
C MET A 188 9.12 -16.97 -5.71
N ILE A 189 9.27 -16.01 -4.78
CA ILE A 189 10.55 -15.33 -4.51
C ILE A 189 11.65 -16.36 -4.24
N ASN A 190 11.42 -17.25 -3.27
CA ASN A 190 12.43 -18.17 -2.77
C ASN A 190 12.73 -19.36 -3.69
N ASN A 191 11.76 -19.80 -4.49
CA ASN A 191 11.88 -21.01 -5.31
C ASN A 191 12.19 -20.73 -6.79
N GLU A 192 11.83 -19.55 -7.31
CA GLU A 192 11.92 -19.26 -8.76
C GLU A 192 12.76 -18.02 -9.10
N ILE A 193 12.78 -17.01 -8.23
CA ILE A 193 13.32 -15.69 -8.58
C ILE A 193 14.74 -15.50 -8.05
N VAL A 194 14.94 -15.69 -6.74
CA VAL A 194 16.26 -15.48 -6.12
C VAL A 194 17.17 -16.68 -6.34
N PRO A 195 18.51 -16.49 -6.31
CA PRO A 195 19.45 -17.61 -6.36
C PRO A 195 19.14 -18.66 -5.29
N PRO A 196 19.24 -19.97 -5.57
CA PRO A 196 18.82 -21.03 -4.65
C PRO A 196 19.50 -21.01 -3.26
N HIS A 197 20.67 -20.37 -3.16
CA HIS A 197 21.43 -20.25 -1.92
C HIS A 197 21.01 -19.07 -1.04
N LEU A 198 20.07 -18.24 -1.52
CA LEU A 198 19.52 -17.10 -0.80
C LEU A 198 18.06 -17.34 -0.46
N ALA A 199 17.57 -16.63 0.53
CA ALA A 199 16.17 -16.63 0.92
C ALA A 199 15.76 -15.24 1.41
N VAL A 200 14.50 -14.90 1.14
CA VAL A 200 13.76 -13.81 1.76
C VAL A 200 12.79 -14.41 2.77
N SER A 201 12.76 -13.83 3.96
CA SER A 201 11.85 -14.21 5.04
C SER A 201 11.42 -12.95 5.78
N TRP A 202 10.72 -13.10 6.89
CA TRP A 202 10.22 -11.99 7.66
C TRP A 202 10.15 -12.30 9.16
N ILE A 203 10.12 -11.23 9.95
CA ILE A 203 9.95 -11.23 11.40
C ILE A 203 8.83 -10.23 11.72
N ASP A 204 7.88 -10.65 12.56
CA ASP A 204 6.77 -9.80 13.05
C ASP A 204 6.78 -9.69 14.58
N ASP A 205 7.94 -9.93 15.19
CA ASP A 205 8.13 -9.91 16.64
C ASP A 205 8.01 -8.47 17.19
N ASP A 206 8.18 -7.46 16.34
CA ASP A 206 7.94 -6.06 16.67
C ASP A 206 6.47 -5.70 16.40
N GLU A 207 5.77 -5.17 17.41
CA GLU A 207 4.39 -4.72 17.26
C GLU A 207 4.27 -3.49 16.35
N ALA A 208 5.34 -2.70 16.20
CA ALA A 208 5.34 -1.44 15.47
C ALA A 208 5.72 -1.58 13.98
N CYS A 209 6.25 -2.72 13.54
CA CYS A 209 6.64 -2.90 12.15
C CYS A 209 6.66 -4.37 11.71
N PHE A 210 6.62 -4.58 10.40
CA PHE A 210 6.92 -5.87 9.78
C PHE A 210 8.35 -5.83 9.24
N THR A 211 9.22 -6.75 9.64
CA THR A 211 10.63 -6.73 9.20
C THR A 211 10.89 -7.78 8.13
N LEU A 212 11.33 -7.35 6.94
CA LEU A 212 11.88 -8.23 5.92
C LEU A 212 13.32 -8.62 6.25
N VAL A 213 13.66 -9.88 5.98
CA VAL A 213 14.99 -10.45 6.23
C VAL A 213 15.50 -11.10 4.95
N VAL A 214 16.71 -10.70 4.53
CA VAL A 214 17.43 -11.34 3.43
C VAL A 214 18.59 -12.14 4.01
N GLY A 215 18.78 -13.38 3.59
CA GLY A 215 19.91 -14.18 4.05
C GLY A 215 20.16 -15.43 3.23
N PHE A 216 20.94 -16.34 3.79
CA PHE A 216 21.25 -17.62 3.16
C PHE A 216 20.13 -18.62 3.40
N SER A 217 19.81 -19.37 2.35
CA SER A 217 18.78 -20.40 2.42
C SER A 217 19.23 -21.53 3.36
N PRO A 218 18.39 -21.93 4.34
CA PRO A 218 18.73 -23.01 5.28
C PRO A 218 18.79 -24.38 4.60
N THR A 219 18.24 -24.52 3.41
CA THR A 219 18.25 -25.77 2.63
C THR A 219 19.52 -25.94 1.81
N THR A 220 20.42 -24.94 1.79
CA THR A 220 21.65 -24.98 1.01
C THR A 220 22.89 -24.95 1.88
N CYS A 221 23.85 -25.83 1.60
CA CYS A 221 25.15 -25.88 2.26
C CYS A 221 26.11 -24.87 1.61
N VAL A 222 25.92 -23.57 1.87
CA VAL A 222 26.82 -22.52 1.39
C VAL A 222 27.60 -21.91 2.56
N ASN A 223 28.92 -21.83 2.41
CA ASN A 223 29.78 -21.11 3.34
C ASN A 223 29.78 -19.62 2.99
N PRO A 224 29.37 -18.73 3.91
CA PRO A 224 29.53 -17.29 3.74
C PRO A 224 31.03 -16.96 3.56
N GLY A 225 31.36 -15.90 2.81
CA GLY A 225 32.74 -15.49 2.59
C GLY A 225 33.46 -16.04 1.36
N ARG A 226 32.79 -16.83 0.51
CA ARG A 226 33.28 -17.09 -0.86
C ARG A 226 32.98 -15.88 -1.75
N THR A 227 33.99 -15.36 -2.44
CA THR A 227 33.86 -14.32 -3.47
C THR A 227 32.84 -14.77 -4.54
N GLY A 228 31.67 -14.11 -4.59
CA GLY A 228 30.52 -14.47 -5.43
C GLY A 228 29.23 -14.71 -4.63
N VAL A 229 29.34 -15.37 -3.47
CA VAL A 229 28.23 -15.58 -2.53
C VAL A 229 27.91 -14.26 -1.81
N ASP A 230 28.94 -13.55 -1.38
CA ASP A 230 28.82 -12.25 -0.72
C ASP A 230 28.21 -11.18 -1.67
N SER A 231 28.55 -11.21 -2.96
CA SER A 231 27.97 -10.27 -3.95
C SER A 231 26.49 -10.56 -4.20
N SER A 232 26.10 -11.83 -4.21
CA SER A 232 24.71 -12.24 -4.49
C SER A 232 23.74 -11.79 -3.38
N ILE A 233 24.11 -11.97 -2.10
CA ILE A 233 23.30 -11.48 -0.97
C ILE A 233 23.24 -9.95 -0.95
N ARG A 234 24.33 -9.25 -1.30
CA ARG A 234 24.35 -7.78 -1.37
C ARG A 234 23.43 -7.26 -2.48
N TYR A 235 23.45 -7.87 -3.65
CA TYR A 235 22.57 -7.49 -4.76
C TYR A 235 21.10 -7.69 -4.43
N LEU A 236 20.75 -8.84 -3.83
CA LEU A 236 19.40 -9.11 -3.38
C LEU A 236 18.95 -8.11 -2.30
N TRP A 237 19.82 -7.82 -1.34
CA TRP A 237 19.58 -6.82 -0.31
C TRP A 237 19.31 -5.44 -0.90
N GLN A 238 20.15 -4.97 -1.82
CA GLN A 238 19.95 -3.68 -2.47
C GLN A 238 18.62 -3.63 -3.21
N SER A 239 18.26 -4.70 -3.92
CA SER A 239 16.97 -4.81 -4.62
C SER A 239 15.79 -4.75 -3.64
N VAL A 240 15.88 -5.40 -2.49
CA VAL A 240 14.84 -5.37 -1.44
C VAL A 240 14.74 -3.96 -0.82
N VAL A 241 15.86 -3.28 -0.59
CA VAL A 241 15.85 -1.92 -0.03
C VAL A 241 15.29 -0.91 -1.04
N ASP A 242 15.68 -0.99 -2.31
CA ASP A 242 15.13 -0.13 -3.37
C ASP A 242 13.61 -0.30 -3.48
N TRP A 243 13.13 -1.56 -3.52
CA TRP A 243 11.71 -1.86 -3.51
C TRP A 243 11.00 -1.30 -2.27
N THR A 244 11.64 -1.41 -1.09
CA THR A 244 11.10 -0.92 0.17
C THR A 244 10.93 0.60 0.13
N ILE A 245 11.93 1.33 -0.38
CA ILE A 245 11.87 2.79 -0.57
C ILE A 245 10.72 3.16 -1.51
N GLU A 246 10.56 2.47 -2.65
CA GLU A 246 9.44 2.72 -3.55
C GLU A 246 8.09 2.47 -2.86
N THR A 247 8.01 1.44 -2.03
CA THR A 247 6.80 1.09 -1.30
C THR A 247 6.46 2.12 -0.22
N TYR A 248 7.45 2.75 0.43
CA TYR A 248 7.25 3.89 1.34
C TYR A 248 6.55 5.06 0.63
N TYR A 249 6.87 5.29 -0.64
CA TYR A 249 6.22 6.29 -1.48
C TYR A 249 4.94 5.80 -2.16
N GLY A 250 4.38 4.67 -1.71
CA GLY A 250 3.10 4.15 -2.16
C GLY A 250 3.14 3.40 -3.49
N ALA A 251 4.30 2.88 -3.91
CA ALA A 251 4.38 1.98 -5.06
C ALA A 251 3.54 0.71 -4.83
N THR A 252 3.01 0.16 -5.92
CA THR A 252 2.05 -0.96 -5.90
C THR A 252 2.62 -2.29 -6.38
N MET A 253 3.84 -2.28 -6.92
CA MET A 253 4.50 -3.49 -7.40
C MET A 253 4.86 -4.43 -6.26
N SER A 254 4.46 -5.71 -6.35
CA SER A 254 4.89 -6.73 -5.39
C SER A 254 6.41 -6.92 -5.41
N LEU A 255 6.99 -7.33 -4.28
CA LEU A 255 8.41 -7.65 -4.18
C LEU A 255 8.80 -8.75 -5.19
N ALA A 256 7.93 -9.74 -5.41
CA ALA A 256 8.17 -10.80 -6.40
C ALA A 256 8.31 -10.23 -7.81
N THR A 257 7.38 -9.37 -8.24
CA THR A 257 7.46 -8.70 -9.54
C THR A 257 8.71 -7.82 -9.64
N PHE A 258 9.00 -7.04 -8.60
CA PHE A 258 10.17 -6.16 -8.58
C PHE A 258 11.48 -6.94 -8.71
N LEU A 259 11.62 -8.06 -8.00
CA LEU A 259 12.80 -8.92 -8.10
C LEU A 259 12.91 -9.60 -9.47
N ARG A 260 11.80 -9.95 -10.13
CA ARG A 260 11.82 -10.40 -11.53
C ARG A 260 12.31 -9.31 -12.48
N VAL A 261 11.84 -8.08 -12.29
CA VAL A 261 12.31 -6.92 -13.06
C VAL A 261 13.82 -6.75 -12.88
N ARG A 262 14.32 -6.83 -11.65
CA ARG A 262 15.77 -6.77 -11.34
C ARG A 262 16.57 -7.95 -11.90
N LYS A 263 15.95 -9.13 -12.07
CA LYS A 263 16.57 -10.28 -12.71
C LYS A 263 16.65 -10.09 -14.23
N ALA A 264 15.57 -9.64 -14.85
CA ALA A 264 15.47 -9.41 -16.28
C ALA A 264 16.32 -8.21 -16.74
N MET A 265 16.45 -7.18 -15.90
CA MET A 265 17.27 -6.01 -16.18
C MET A 265 18.19 -5.67 -15.00
N PRO A 266 19.31 -6.39 -14.88
CA PRO A 266 20.25 -6.15 -13.78
C PRO A 266 20.80 -4.74 -13.81
N VAL A 267 20.75 -4.06 -12.68
CA VAL A 267 21.44 -2.78 -12.52
C VAL A 267 22.93 -3.09 -12.32
N ALA A 268 23.80 -2.41 -13.07
CA ALA A 268 25.23 -2.56 -12.93
C ALA A 268 25.67 -1.97 -11.57
N ASP A 269 25.72 -2.79 -10.52
CA ASP A 269 25.99 -2.26 -9.18
C ASP A 269 26.70 -3.27 -8.27
N ASP A 270 28.05 -3.22 -8.26
CA ASP A 270 28.89 -3.89 -7.26
C ASP A 270 29.81 -2.88 -6.56
N MET A 271 29.43 -1.59 -6.54
CA MET A 271 30.27 -0.53 -5.98
C MET A 271 29.94 -0.30 -4.49
N PRO A 272 30.93 -0.41 -3.58
CA PRO A 272 30.71 -0.29 -2.12
C PRO A 272 30.01 1.01 -1.68
N TYR A 273 30.22 2.10 -2.42
CA TYR A 273 29.61 3.41 -2.16
C TYR A 273 28.08 3.41 -2.28
N HIS A 274 27.49 2.45 -3.01
CA HIS A 274 26.05 2.36 -3.17
C HIS A 274 25.35 1.93 -1.88
N ASN A 275 25.99 1.10 -1.03
CA ASN A 275 25.40 0.66 0.23
C ASN A 275 25.18 1.81 1.23
N GLN A 276 26.13 2.74 1.32
CA GLN A 276 26.01 3.91 2.21
C GLN A 276 24.89 4.84 1.74
N ARG A 277 24.87 5.17 0.43
CA ARG A 277 23.85 6.03 -0.16
C ARG A 277 22.46 5.42 -0.06
N LEU A 278 22.34 4.12 -0.34
CA LEU A 278 21.08 3.40 -0.25
C LEU A 278 20.56 3.34 1.19
N THR A 279 21.46 3.10 2.16
CA THR A 279 21.13 3.16 3.59
C THR A 279 20.63 4.53 4.01
N ALA A 280 21.30 5.61 3.57
CA ALA A 280 20.88 6.98 3.87
C ALA A 280 19.49 7.27 3.27
N ARG A 281 19.29 6.92 1.99
CA ARG A 281 18.01 7.10 1.31
C ARG A 281 16.88 6.31 1.97
N ALA A 282 17.14 5.08 2.43
CA ALA A 282 16.16 4.30 3.17
C ALA A 282 15.76 4.98 4.48
N ARG A 283 16.73 5.51 5.23
CA ARG A 283 16.49 6.25 6.48
C ARG A 283 15.68 7.52 6.27
N GLU A 284 16.03 8.31 5.26
CA GLU A 284 15.30 9.52 4.88
C GLU A 284 13.85 9.18 4.52
N ALA A 285 13.65 8.22 3.61
CA ALA A 285 12.31 7.80 3.21
C ALA A 285 11.50 7.24 4.38
N TYR A 286 12.11 6.46 5.28
CA TYR A 286 11.43 5.96 6.47
C TYR A 286 11.04 7.08 7.44
N ALA A 287 11.91 8.08 7.64
CA ALA A 287 11.61 9.22 8.49
C ALA A 287 10.44 10.04 7.94
N GLU A 288 10.41 10.29 6.62
CA GLU A 288 9.31 10.99 5.96
C GLU A 288 7.97 10.27 6.17
N VAL A 289 7.92 8.95 5.97
CA VAL A 289 6.66 8.21 6.15
C VAL A 289 6.21 8.06 7.60
N GLN A 290 7.12 8.26 8.57
CA GLN A 290 6.78 8.28 9.99
C GLN A 290 6.28 9.67 10.43
N ASP A 291 6.75 10.74 9.79
CA ASP A 291 6.33 12.11 10.10
C ASP A 291 4.91 12.39 9.55
N GLU A 292 4.61 11.91 8.34
CA GLU A 292 3.31 12.09 7.70
C GLU A 292 2.63 10.78 7.24
N PRO A 293 2.38 9.81 8.15
CA PRO A 293 1.92 8.46 7.76
C PRO A 293 0.62 8.50 6.95
N ILE A 294 -0.27 9.45 7.23
CA ILE A 294 -1.57 9.57 6.55
C ILE A 294 -1.45 10.05 5.12
N TYR A 295 -0.49 10.93 4.85
CA TYR A 295 -0.23 11.42 3.51
C TYR A 295 0.22 10.27 2.62
N PHE A 296 1.21 9.49 3.07
CA PHE A 296 1.73 8.34 2.32
C PHE A 296 0.74 7.19 2.23
N MET A 297 -0.03 6.92 3.29
CA MET A 297 -1.11 5.92 3.25
C MET A 297 -2.18 6.28 2.21
N ARG A 298 -2.57 7.56 2.16
CA ARG A 298 -3.54 8.04 1.18
C ARG A 298 -2.98 7.92 -0.24
N GLY A 299 -1.74 8.39 -0.47
CA GLY A 299 -1.08 8.26 -1.77
C GLY A 299 -0.97 6.79 -2.21
N ALA A 300 -0.61 5.88 -1.31
CA ALA A 300 -0.58 4.45 -1.60
C ALA A 300 -1.97 3.89 -1.96
N HIS A 301 -3.02 4.36 -1.29
CA HIS A 301 -4.40 3.97 -1.60
C HIS A 301 -4.86 4.53 -2.96
N GLU A 302 -4.59 5.80 -3.24
CA GLU A 302 -4.88 6.47 -4.50
C GLU A 302 -4.17 5.76 -5.67
N ASN A 303 -2.88 5.43 -5.51
CA ASN A 303 -2.12 4.66 -6.49
C ASN A 303 -2.76 3.29 -6.76
N ARG A 304 -3.17 2.55 -5.72
CA ARG A 304 -3.86 1.25 -5.91
C ARG A 304 -5.18 1.39 -6.65
N ASN A 305 -5.98 2.39 -6.31
CA ASN A 305 -7.25 2.64 -6.98
C ASN A 305 -7.04 3.01 -8.45
N PHE A 306 -6.03 3.85 -8.72
CA PHE A 306 -5.65 4.21 -10.08
C PHE A 306 -5.20 2.99 -10.89
N MET A 307 -4.33 2.16 -10.32
CA MET A 307 -3.89 0.89 -10.91
C MET A 307 -5.06 -0.04 -11.22
N ALA A 308 -6.02 -0.18 -10.31
CA ALA A 308 -7.22 -1.00 -10.51
C ALA A 308 -8.07 -0.46 -11.66
N LYS A 309 -8.23 0.87 -11.77
CA LYS A 309 -8.97 1.52 -12.86
C LYS A 309 -8.31 1.30 -14.22
N CYS A 310 -6.98 1.31 -14.29
CA CYS A 310 -6.23 1.12 -15.53
C CYS A 310 -6.08 -0.36 -15.94
N ARG A 311 -6.36 -1.29 -15.03
CA ARG A 311 -5.97 -2.70 -15.17
C ARG A 311 -6.54 -3.37 -16.42
N ASP A 312 -7.85 -3.29 -16.60
CA ASP A 312 -8.53 -4.04 -17.66
C ASP A 312 -8.14 -3.50 -19.04
N ASP A 313 -8.12 -2.17 -19.21
CA ASP A 313 -7.66 -1.50 -20.43
C ASP A 313 -6.24 -1.93 -20.81
N VAL A 314 -5.30 -1.88 -19.85
CA VAL A 314 -3.90 -2.22 -20.13
C VAL A 314 -3.76 -3.70 -20.46
N LEU A 315 -4.47 -4.59 -19.76
CA LEU A 315 -4.46 -6.03 -20.04
C LEU A 315 -4.96 -6.32 -21.46
N GLU A 316 -6.05 -5.70 -21.89
CA GLU A 316 -6.56 -5.83 -23.25
C GLU A 316 -5.53 -5.39 -24.30
N ILE A 317 -4.80 -4.29 -24.03
CA ILE A 317 -3.79 -3.78 -24.96
C ILE A 317 -2.57 -4.71 -25.05
N ILE A 318 -2.05 -5.22 -23.92
CA ILE A 318 -0.82 -6.03 -23.91
C ILE A 318 -1.02 -7.46 -24.42
N GLU A 319 -2.26 -7.91 -24.57
CA GLU A 319 -2.59 -9.18 -25.26
C GLU A 319 -2.34 -9.10 -26.78
N LYS A 320 -2.23 -7.89 -27.33
CA LYS A 320 -1.93 -7.67 -28.76
C LYS A 320 -0.46 -8.01 -29.08
N PRO A 321 -0.12 -8.26 -30.35
CA PRO A 321 1.28 -8.42 -30.77
C PRO A 321 2.16 -7.27 -30.25
N LEU A 322 3.36 -7.58 -29.76
CA LEU A 322 4.24 -6.63 -29.05
C LEU A 322 4.38 -5.24 -29.74
N PRO A 323 4.59 -5.12 -31.07
CA PRO A 323 4.66 -3.81 -31.72
C PRO A 323 3.35 -3.02 -31.64
N GLU A 324 2.21 -3.71 -31.79
CA GLU A 324 0.88 -3.11 -31.71
C GLU A 324 0.55 -2.69 -30.28
N ALA A 325 0.84 -3.56 -29.30
CA ALA A 325 0.67 -3.27 -27.88
C ALA A 325 1.44 -2.01 -27.46
N LYS A 326 2.72 -1.87 -27.85
CA LYS A 326 3.52 -0.67 -27.53
C LYS A 326 2.92 0.61 -28.12
N ALA A 327 2.55 0.58 -29.40
CA ALA A 327 1.98 1.75 -30.07
C ALA A 327 0.64 2.15 -29.45
N GLU A 328 -0.19 1.17 -29.11
CA GLU A 328 -1.50 1.42 -28.52
C GLU A 328 -1.42 1.86 -27.06
N LEU A 329 -0.50 1.31 -26.26
CA LEU A 329 -0.23 1.81 -24.92
C LEU A 329 0.26 3.27 -24.95
N SER A 330 1.14 3.63 -25.88
CA SER A 330 1.59 5.03 -26.02
C SER A 330 0.41 5.96 -26.36
N ARG A 331 -0.52 5.54 -27.22
CA ARG A 331 -1.76 6.32 -27.49
C ARG A 331 -2.67 6.38 -26.27
N TRP A 332 -2.82 5.27 -25.54
CA TRP A 332 -3.64 5.21 -24.32
C TRP A 332 -3.08 6.14 -23.22
N VAL A 333 -1.75 6.24 -23.10
CA VAL A 333 -1.08 7.19 -22.19
C VAL A 333 -1.41 8.63 -22.59
N VAL A 334 -1.19 9.00 -23.87
CA VAL A 334 -1.32 10.39 -24.34
C VAL A 334 -2.78 10.88 -24.40
N ASN A 335 -3.72 10.01 -24.76
CA ASN A 335 -5.11 10.42 -24.99
C ASN A 335 -5.98 10.45 -23.72
N GLY A 336 -5.45 9.98 -22.60
CA GLY A 336 -6.28 9.58 -21.48
C GLY A 336 -6.43 10.56 -20.33
N GLY A 337 -5.92 11.78 -20.46
CA GLY A 337 -6.06 12.80 -19.43
C GLY A 337 -5.21 14.04 -19.70
N PRO A 338 -5.19 15.00 -18.76
CA PRO A 338 -4.23 16.10 -18.75
C PRO A 338 -2.79 15.57 -18.75
N GLU A 339 -1.81 16.35 -19.21
CA GLU A 339 -0.38 15.95 -19.23
C GLU A 339 0.13 15.46 -17.86
N SER A 340 -0.42 16.01 -16.76
CA SER A 340 -0.09 15.59 -15.39
C SER A 340 -0.42 14.12 -15.08
N GLU A 341 -1.34 13.49 -15.81
CA GLU A 341 -1.69 12.07 -15.64
C GLU A 341 -0.86 11.13 -16.54
N SER A 342 -0.09 11.67 -17.49
CA SER A 342 0.70 10.84 -18.42
C SER A 342 1.74 9.99 -17.69
N ASP A 343 2.47 10.57 -16.74
CA ASP A 343 3.50 9.84 -15.98
C ASP A 343 2.90 8.74 -15.10
N GLU A 344 1.73 8.99 -14.50
CA GLU A 344 0.99 8.00 -13.71
C GLU A 344 0.49 6.85 -14.59
N ARG A 345 -0.03 7.16 -15.79
CA ARG A 345 -0.45 6.17 -16.78
C ARG A 345 0.72 5.32 -17.28
N VAL A 346 1.87 5.93 -17.56
CA VAL A 346 3.10 5.17 -17.94
C VAL A 346 3.52 4.23 -16.82
N ARG A 347 3.54 4.73 -15.58
CA ARG A 347 3.87 3.91 -14.41
C ARG A 347 2.90 2.75 -14.26
N ALA A 348 1.60 3.02 -14.40
CA ALA A 348 0.57 2.00 -14.26
C ALA A 348 0.65 0.94 -15.35
N ALA A 349 0.73 1.35 -16.62
CA ALA A 349 0.88 0.45 -17.75
C ALA A 349 2.13 -0.43 -17.63
N ARG A 350 3.26 0.16 -17.25
CA ARG A 350 4.51 -0.57 -16.97
C ARG A 350 4.28 -1.62 -15.90
N GLU A 351 3.74 -1.23 -14.75
CA GLU A 351 3.55 -2.12 -13.60
C GLU A 351 2.58 -3.27 -13.89
N ILE A 352 1.46 -3.00 -14.57
CA ILE A 352 0.49 -4.01 -14.99
C ILE A 352 1.17 -4.99 -15.97
N TRP A 353 1.93 -4.48 -16.95
CA TRP A 353 2.59 -5.31 -17.95
C TRP A 353 3.66 -6.22 -17.35
N VAL A 354 4.56 -5.69 -16.51
CA VAL A 354 5.59 -6.55 -15.90
C VAL A 354 5.00 -7.52 -14.86
N SER A 355 3.82 -7.21 -14.30
CA SER A 355 3.11 -8.11 -13.39
C SER A 355 2.31 -9.20 -14.09
N SER A 356 2.00 -9.05 -15.38
CA SER A 356 1.21 -10.03 -16.15
C SER A 356 2.04 -11.13 -16.81
N THR A 357 3.37 -11.04 -16.74
CA THR A 357 4.28 -11.97 -17.42
C THR A 357 5.45 -12.40 -16.54
N THR A 358 5.99 -13.57 -16.84
CA THR A 358 7.23 -14.07 -16.25
C THR A 358 8.37 -14.16 -17.28
N ASP A 359 8.09 -13.84 -18.55
CA ASP A 359 9.07 -13.85 -19.63
C ASP A 359 10.02 -12.65 -19.52
N GLU A 360 11.30 -12.92 -19.30
CA GLU A 360 12.32 -11.90 -19.07
C GLU A 360 12.44 -10.93 -20.26
N ARG A 361 12.27 -11.43 -21.49
CA ARG A 361 12.32 -10.58 -22.69
C ARG A 361 11.15 -9.60 -22.72
N THR A 362 9.94 -10.07 -22.43
CA THR A 362 8.74 -9.22 -22.37
C THR A 362 8.87 -8.16 -21.28
N ILE A 363 9.43 -8.52 -20.12
CA ILE A 363 9.73 -7.57 -19.04
C ILE A 363 10.71 -6.48 -19.53
N GLN A 364 11.79 -6.88 -20.22
CA GLN A 364 12.75 -5.91 -20.77
C GLN A 364 12.08 -4.96 -21.77
N GLU A 365 11.24 -5.49 -22.66
CA GLU A 365 10.54 -4.71 -23.67
C GLU A 365 9.55 -3.72 -23.06
N ALA A 366 8.87 -4.10 -21.97
CA ALA A 366 7.98 -3.23 -21.21
C ALA A 366 8.75 -2.08 -20.52
N LEU A 367 9.92 -2.36 -19.95
CA LEU A 367 10.77 -1.34 -19.33
C LEU A 367 11.35 -0.37 -20.36
N ILE A 368 11.86 -0.88 -21.50
CA ILE A 368 12.38 -0.05 -22.59
C ILE A 368 11.28 0.86 -23.13
N TRP A 369 10.06 0.33 -23.28
CA TRP A 369 8.90 1.13 -23.68
C TRP A 369 8.63 2.24 -22.65
N ALA A 370 8.56 1.91 -21.36
CA ALA A 370 8.22 2.87 -20.31
C ALA A 370 9.23 4.03 -20.21
N TRP A 371 10.51 3.80 -20.50
CA TRP A 371 11.56 4.83 -20.53
C TRP A 371 11.62 5.64 -21.84
N GLY A 372 10.91 5.19 -22.87
CA GLY A 372 10.88 5.83 -24.17
C GLY A 372 9.99 7.08 -24.21
N PRO A 373 10.18 7.95 -25.22
CA PRO A 373 9.33 9.12 -25.44
C PRO A 373 7.98 8.70 -26.06
N HIS A 374 6.92 8.70 -25.25
CA HIS A 374 5.58 8.23 -25.66
C HIS A 374 4.90 9.11 -26.72
N HIS A 375 5.20 10.40 -26.74
CA HIS A 375 4.67 11.36 -27.73
C HIS A 375 5.26 11.17 -29.14
N MET A 376 6.37 10.44 -29.29
CA MET A 376 6.99 10.15 -30.59
C MET A 376 6.56 8.80 -31.19
N ALA A 377 5.72 8.04 -30.47
CA ALA A 377 5.25 6.72 -30.89
C ALA A 377 3.86 6.76 -31.57
N ILE A 378 3.27 7.95 -31.72
CA ILE A 378 1.94 8.18 -32.32
C ILE A 378 2.04 8.50 -33.80
#